data_AF-A0AAY4CST1-F1
#
_entry.id   AF-A0AAY4CST1-F1
#
_cell.length_a   1.000
_cell.length_b   1.000
_cell.length_c   1.000
_cell.angle_alpha   90.00
_cell.angle_beta   90.00
_cell.angle_gamma   90.00
#
_symmetry.space_group_name_H-M   'P 1'
#
loop_
_entity.id
_entity.type
_entity.pdbx_description
1 polymer ?
#
loop_
_entity_poly.entity_id
_entity_poly.type
_entity_poly.pdbx_seq_one_letter_code
_entity_poly.pdbx_strand_id
1 'polypeptide(L)'
;MVGVDFTALYSQKFPNSSMTEVTCLMDETVRLAERCCTKDASDDCYDKGATEISERSCQTDSPFPKHPGIGECCAKEGQERKLCLALLSYADEELPSLLEPSNEEICIQYRQDAGGYSTRFVYEFARRHRSLPVGFVLNATNIQLQMVEKCCSPSTSKTCFFNERFQARQFNTLMRFTSSACHNHVTLRSYQMGLTGYIGSLLKTSFEKSQSLAKIFQEALSKCCLQPSPECIIQKVKFQNILCNETSPASISKDFQACCIKAPLETLFCMENLKRQPHQLPGGQQLSSAICEKGDAIERYLFMIGANQTSASVPVVSTVLEHIRTEVTGCCSGTDTNSCLMQKEDDVRTLTALLSKTDSYCAHYFRMDFPAFKTLVEALLDLSSTCCFQHSPALRCQKLVRSANRRAHTQTILYI
;
A
#
# COMPACT_ATOMS: atom_id res chain seq x y z
N MET A 1 20.94 21.00 2.39
CA MET A 1 20.52 19.59 2.52
C MET A 1 19.57 19.36 3.68
N VAL A 2 19.83 19.89 4.89
CA VAL A 2 19.00 19.67 6.10
C VAL A 2 17.49 19.87 5.89
N GLY A 3 17.06 20.92 5.16
CA GLY A 3 15.63 21.20 4.96
C GLY A 3 14.85 20.16 4.15
N VAL A 4 15.49 19.45 3.21
CA VAL A 4 14.78 18.49 2.33
C VAL A 4 14.52 17.16 3.04
N ASP A 5 15.48 16.71 3.86
CA ASP A 5 15.35 15.49 4.64
C ASP A 5 14.21 15.59 5.66
N PHE A 6 14.14 16.72 6.37
CA PHE A 6 13.04 17.01 7.28
C PHE A 6 11.70 17.18 6.53
N THR A 7 11.70 17.79 5.34
CA THR A 7 10.49 17.89 4.52
C THR A 7 9.89 16.51 4.26
N ALA A 8 10.70 15.52 3.87
CA ALA A 8 10.19 14.16 3.63
C ALA A 8 9.59 13.53 4.90
N LEU A 9 10.33 13.59 6.02
CA LEU A 9 9.90 13.01 7.30
C LEU A 9 8.56 13.61 7.77
N TYR A 10 8.48 14.94 7.85
CA TYR A 10 7.27 15.61 8.33
C TYR A 10 6.10 15.48 7.36
N SER A 11 6.35 15.41 6.05
CA SER A 11 5.29 15.17 5.07
C SER A 11 4.71 13.76 5.15
N GLN A 12 5.53 12.75 5.46
CA GLN A 12 5.04 11.39 5.72
C GLN A 12 4.22 11.33 7.02
N LYS A 13 4.65 12.06 8.07
CA LYS A 13 3.96 12.11 9.36
C LYS A 13 2.64 12.91 9.28
N PHE A 14 2.62 14.00 8.51
CA PHE A 14 1.49 14.92 8.38
C PHE A 14 0.94 14.99 6.96
N PRO A 15 0.47 13.87 6.40
CA PRO A 15 0.12 13.74 5.00
C PRO A 15 -1.08 14.58 4.58
N ASN A 16 -1.94 15.03 5.49
CA ASN A 16 -3.10 15.86 5.17
C ASN A 16 -2.87 17.35 5.43
N SER A 17 -1.72 17.70 6.03
CA SER A 17 -1.42 19.10 6.33
C SER A 17 -0.83 19.81 5.12
N SER A 18 -1.01 21.12 5.06
CA SER A 18 -0.41 21.97 4.03
C SER A 18 1.12 21.97 4.13
N MET A 19 1.77 22.31 3.03
CA MET A 19 3.22 22.47 3.00
C MET A 19 3.68 23.54 4.00
N THR A 20 2.93 24.64 4.11
CA THR A 20 3.21 25.73 5.05
C THR A 20 3.20 25.26 6.50
N GLU A 21 2.17 24.53 6.93
CA GLU A 21 2.10 24.00 8.30
C GLU A 21 3.29 23.07 8.60
N VAL A 22 3.57 22.15 7.66
CA VAL A 22 4.71 21.22 7.76
C VAL A 22 6.03 21.97 7.89
N THR A 23 6.26 22.99 7.06
CA THR A 23 7.47 23.82 7.12
C THR A 23 7.55 24.61 8.43
N CYS A 24 6.44 25.14 8.94
CA CYS A 24 6.45 25.87 10.22
C CYS A 24 6.90 24.98 11.39
N LEU A 25 6.42 23.75 11.48
CA LEU A 25 6.84 22.81 12.54
C LEU A 25 8.30 22.35 12.34
N MET A 26 8.69 22.12 11.09
CA MET A 26 10.07 21.78 10.75
C MET A 26 11.03 22.88 11.19
N ASP A 27 10.76 24.14 10.84
CA ASP A 27 11.63 25.28 11.15
C ASP A 27 11.83 25.45 12.67
N GLU A 28 10.76 25.28 13.46
CA GLU A 28 10.83 25.33 14.92
C GLU A 28 11.66 24.17 15.50
N THR A 29 11.55 22.97 14.90
CA THR A 29 12.36 21.82 15.30
C THR A 29 13.83 22.03 14.97
N VAL A 30 14.13 22.58 13.78
CA VAL A 30 15.51 22.89 13.36
C VAL A 30 16.10 23.96 14.27
N ARG A 31 15.37 25.06 14.54
CA ARG A 31 15.81 26.10 15.50
C ARG A 31 16.05 25.54 16.88
N LEU A 32 15.21 24.62 17.36
CA LEU A 32 15.44 23.95 18.64
C LEU A 32 16.75 23.15 18.62
N ALA A 33 16.97 22.35 17.58
CA ALA A 33 18.20 21.58 17.43
C ALA A 33 19.44 22.48 17.35
N GLU A 34 19.39 23.57 16.57
CA GLU A 34 20.48 24.54 16.47
C GLU A 34 20.82 25.20 17.80
N ARG A 35 19.81 25.54 18.62
CA ARG A 35 20.02 26.10 19.95
C ARG A 35 20.59 25.09 20.94
N CYS A 36 20.08 23.86 20.94
CA CYS A 36 20.38 22.88 21.98
C CYS A 36 21.55 21.93 21.65
N CYS A 37 21.92 21.75 20.39
CA CYS A 37 23.05 20.91 19.98
C CYS A 37 24.37 21.69 19.96
N THR A 38 24.62 22.50 21.00
CA THR A 38 25.86 23.26 21.19
C THR A 38 26.55 22.83 22.47
N LYS A 39 27.86 23.05 22.58
CA LYS A 39 28.64 22.61 23.76
C LYS A 39 28.22 23.30 25.07
N ASP A 40 27.65 24.49 24.96
CA ASP A 40 27.29 25.34 26.12
C ASP A 40 25.79 25.26 26.47
N ALA A 41 25.02 24.42 25.76
CA ALA A 41 23.60 24.24 26.06
C ALA A 41 23.40 23.51 27.39
N SER A 42 22.31 23.83 28.11
CA SER A 42 21.93 23.09 29.30
C SER A 42 21.49 21.67 28.96
N ASP A 43 21.72 20.73 29.89
CA ASP A 43 21.33 19.31 29.73
C ASP A 43 19.83 19.13 29.41
N ASP A 44 18.99 20.05 29.90
CA ASP A 44 17.53 20.03 29.73
C ASP A 44 17.01 20.91 28.56
N CYS A 45 17.91 21.52 27.78
CA CYS A 45 17.53 22.45 26.70
C CYS A 45 16.55 21.82 25.71
N TYR A 46 16.86 20.62 25.22
CA TYR A 46 16.02 19.95 24.24
C TYR A 46 14.67 19.54 24.83
N ASP A 47 14.65 19.04 26.07
CA ASP A 47 13.43 18.62 26.73
C ASP A 47 12.48 19.79 27.01
N LYS A 48 13.01 20.94 27.42
CA LYS A 48 12.24 22.18 27.61
C LYS A 48 11.66 22.67 26.29
N GLY A 49 12.51 22.84 25.26
CA GLY A 49 12.02 23.33 23.97
C GLY A 49 11.08 22.36 23.26
N ALA A 50 11.26 21.05 23.41
CA ALA A 50 10.30 20.06 22.90
C ALA A 50 8.95 20.16 23.64
N THR A 51 8.94 20.51 24.93
CA THR A 51 7.71 20.79 25.68
C THR A 51 7.00 22.02 25.13
N GLU A 52 7.73 23.11 24.89
CA GLU A 52 7.19 24.35 24.31
C GLU A 52 6.57 24.11 22.92
N ILE A 53 7.24 23.34 22.05
CA ILE A 53 6.69 22.96 20.74
C ILE A 53 5.41 22.13 20.91
N SER A 54 5.38 21.19 21.86
CA SER A 54 4.20 20.37 22.13
C SER A 54 3.01 21.17 22.66
N GLU A 55 3.27 22.15 23.53
CA GLU A 55 2.26 23.09 24.06
C GLU A 55 1.71 23.99 22.96
N ARG A 56 2.60 24.54 22.14
CA ARG A 56 2.21 25.35 20.98
C ARG A 56 1.42 24.54 19.95
N SER A 57 1.68 23.24 19.80
CA SER A 57 0.90 22.35 18.92
C SER A 57 -0.56 22.20 19.40
N CYS A 58 -0.82 22.39 20.69
CA CYS A 58 -2.14 22.29 21.30
C CYS A 58 -2.96 23.58 21.23
N GLN A 59 -2.34 24.70 20.85
CA GLN A 59 -3.05 25.97 20.69
C GLN A 59 -4.01 25.93 19.50
N THR A 60 -5.16 26.59 19.63
CA THR A 60 -6.19 26.60 18.59
C THR A 60 -5.67 27.28 17.31
N ASP A 61 -4.93 28.37 17.46
CA ASP A 61 -4.30 29.20 16.42
C ASP A 61 -2.89 28.74 16.03
N SER A 62 -2.45 27.57 16.51
CA SER A 62 -1.15 27.00 16.17
C SER A 62 -0.95 26.90 14.64
N PRO A 63 0.20 27.36 14.10
CA PRO A 63 0.53 27.21 12.68
C PRO A 63 1.03 25.80 12.34
N PHE A 64 1.03 24.87 13.30
CA PHE A 64 1.55 23.52 13.14
C PHE A 64 0.50 22.56 12.61
N PRO A 65 0.93 21.48 11.92
CA PRO A 65 0.04 20.46 11.42
C PRO A 65 -0.64 19.72 12.59
N LYS A 66 -1.92 19.38 12.42
CA LYS A 66 -2.73 18.73 13.47
C LYS A 66 -3.17 17.33 13.05
N HIS A 67 -2.94 16.36 13.93
CA HIS A 67 -3.49 15.01 13.78
C HIS A 67 -4.97 14.97 14.22
N PRO A 68 -5.81 14.12 13.60
CA PRO A 68 -7.05 13.68 14.22
C PRO A 68 -6.79 13.11 15.61
N GLY A 69 -7.61 13.46 16.60
CA GLY A 69 -7.44 13.03 18.00
C GLY A 69 -6.45 13.88 18.83
N ILE A 70 -5.84 14.93 18.26
CA ILE A 70 -4.90 15.79 18.99
C ILE A 70 -5.50 16.42 20.26
N GLY A 71 -6.81 16.70 20.27
CA GLY A 71 -7.50 17.27 21.43
C GLY A 71 -7.40 16.40 22.69
N GLU A 72 -7.51 15.07 22.55
CA GLU A 72 -7.38 14.13 23.67
C GLU A 72 -5.97 14.14 24.25
N CYS A 73 -4.95 14.26 23.39
CA CYS A 73 -3.57 14.38 23.83
C CYS A 73 -3.29 15.74 24.48
N CYS A 74 -3.89 16.81 23.97
CA CYS A 74 -3.70 18.15 24.51
C CYS A 74 -4.35 18.36 25.88
N ALA A 75 -5.33 17.54 26.26
CA ALA A 75 -5.89 17.51 27.60
C ALA A 75 -4.93 16.91 28.65
N LYS A 76 -3.88 16.18 28.22
CA LYS A 76 -2.84 15.63 29.09
C LYS A 76 -1.74 16.66 29.35
N GLU A 77 -0.85 16.41 30.29
CA GLU A 77 0.25 17.31 30.66
C GLU A 77 1.63 16.64 30.58
N GLY A 78 2.69 17.46 30.54
CA GLY A 78 4.08 17.01 30.62
C GLY A 78 4.45 15.86 29.68
N GLN A 79 5.05 14.81 30.23
CA GLN A 79 5.51 13.65 29.48
C GLN A 79 4.35 12.82 28.89
N GLU A 80 3.20 12.78 29.55
CA GLU A 80 2.04 12.02 29.07
C GLU A 80 1.50 12.63 27.76
N ARG A 81 1.45 13.97 27.69
CA ARG A 81 1.13 14.70 26.45
C ARG A 81 2.11 14.35 25.34
N LYS A 82 3.43 14.41 25.61
CA LYS A 82 4.47 14.11 24.62
C LYS A 82 4.32 12.70 24.05
N LEU A 83 4.11 11.70 24.91
CA LEU A 83 3.92 10.31 24.49
C LEU A 83 2.63 10.13 23.70
N CYS A 84 1.53 10.75 24.13
CA CYS A 84 0.27 10.70 23.39
C CYS A 84 0.41 11.30 21.98
N LEU A 85 0.98 12.51 21.87
CA LEU A 85 1.22 13.18 20.58
C LEU A 85 2.15 12.36 19.67
N ALA A 86 3.14 11.65 20.22
CA ALA A 86 4.04 10.80 19.46
C ALA A 86 3.35 9.55 18.87
N LEU A 87 2.28 9.06 19.52
CA LEU A 87 1.50 7.91 19.08
C LEU A 87 0.39 8.28 18.09
N LEU A 88 0.07 9.57 17.94
CA LEU A 88 -0.89 10.01 16.94
C LEU A 88 -0.40 9.66 15.54
N SER A 89 -1.29 9.07 14.77
CA SER A 89 -1.08 8.73 13.38
C SER A 89 -2.32 9.12 12.58
N TYR A 90 -2.12 9.48 11.32
CA TYR A 90 -3.26 9.62 10.42
C TYR A 90 -3.76 8.23 10.05
N ALA A 91 -5.08 8.08 9.99
CA ALA A 91 -5.67 6.99 9.22
C ALA A 91 -5.02 6.98 7.82
N ASP A 92 -4.87 5.78 7.24
CA ASP A 92 -4.63 5.70 5.80
C ASP A 92 -5.80 6.38 5.11
N GLU A 93 -5.53 7.56 4.58
CA GLU A 93 -6.41 8.32 3.70
C GLU A 93 -5.68 8.47 2.38
N GLU A 94 -6.39 8.18 1.30
CA GLU A 94 -5.83 8.25 -0.03
C GLU A 94 -5.80 9.71 -0.49
N LEU A 95 -4.61 10.24 -0.66
CA LEU A 95 -4.42 11.56 -1.26
C LEU A 95 -4.73 11.50 -2.76
N PRO A 96 -5.26 12.59 -3.36
CA PRO A 96 -5.45 12.66 -4.80
C PRO A 96 -4.16 12.32 -5.55
N SER A 97 -4.28 11.60 -6.66
CA SER A 97 -3.14 11.30 -7.53
C SER A 97 -2.47 12.60 -7.97
N LEU A 98 -1.15 12.66 -7.84
CA LEU A 98 -0.37 13.79 -8.33
C LEU A 98 -0.30 13.70 -9.86
N LEU A 99 -0.83 14.71 -10.54
CA LEU A 99 -0.72 14.81 -12.00
C LEU A 99 0.72 15.23 -12.32
N GLU A 100 1.46 14.38 -13.02
CA GLU A 100 2.84 14.71 -13.43
C GLU A 100 2.79 15.82 -14.49
N PRO A 101 3.44 16.98 -14.25
CA PRO A 101 3.48 18.04 -15.25
C PRO A 101 4.30 17.62 -16.48
N SER A 102 4.12 18.33 -17.59
CA SER A 102 4.97 18.16 -18.78
C SER A 102 6.44 18.47 -18.47
N ASN A 103 7.35 17.92 -19.28
CA ASN A 103 8.78 18.21 -19.14
C ASN A 103 9.05 19.72 -19.25
N GLU A 104 8.30 20.42 -20.10
CA GLU A 104 8.34 21.86 -20.27
C GLU A 104 7.92 22.60 -18.99
N GLU A 105 6.79 22.25 -18.39
CA GLU A 105 6.32 22.84 -17.12
C GLU A 105 7.28 22.57 -15.97
N ILE A 106 7.81 21.35 -15.87
CA ILE A 106 8.84 20.98 -14.89
C ILE A 106 10.05 21.91 -15.01
N CYS A 107 10.58 22.08 -16.21
CA CYS A 107 11.75 22.94 -16.43
C CYS A 107 11.47 24.44 -16.27
N ILE A 108 10.22 24.88 -16.50
CA ILE A 108 9.83 26.26 -16.21
C ILE A 108 9.85 26.49 -14.69
N GLN A 109 9.17 25.63 -13.92
CA GLN A 109 9.11 25.73 -12.46
C GLN A 109 10.50 25.62 -11.83
N TYR A 110 11.32 24.65 -12.28
CA TYR A 110 12.67 24.45 -11.76
C TYR A 110 13.61 25.63 -12.03
N ARG A 111 13.54 26.25 -13.22
CA ARG A 111 14.37 27.42 -13.54
C ARG A 111 13.92 28.70 -12.83
N GLN A 112 12.63 28.80 -12.49
CA GLN A 112 12.10 29.92 -11.71
C GLN A 112 12.57 29.86 -10.25
N ASP A 113 12.46 28.70 -9.62
CA ASP A 113 12.90 28.46 -8.25
C ASP A 113 13.25 26.98 -8.05
N ALA A 114 14.53 26.66 -8.21
CA ALA A 114 15.03 25.28 -8.07
C ALA A 114 14.83 24.75 -6.64
N GLY A 115 14.98 25.61 -5.63
CA GLY A 115 14.84 25.24 -4.22
C GLY A 115 13.38 24.97 -3.85
N GLY A 116 12.48 25.88 -4.22
CA GLY A 116 11.04 25.73 -4.00
C GLY A 116 10.44 24.55 -4.78
N TYR A 117 10.84 24.35 -6.04
CA TYR A 117 10.45 23.17 -6.81
C TYR A 117 10.86 21.88 -6.11
N SER A 118 12.13 21.78 -5.70
CA SER A 118 12.67 20.58 -5.05
C SER A 118 11.94 20.26 -3.74
N THR A 119 11.72 21.28 -2.90
CA THR A 119 11.02 21.13 -1.62
C THR A 119 9.56 20.72 -1.84
N ARG A 120 8.85 21.33 -2.79
CA ARG A 120 7.47 20.99 -3.12
C ARG A 120 7.34 19.58 -3.68
N PHE A 121 8.27 19.18 -4.55
CA PHE A 121 8.29 17.83 -5.10
C PHE A 121 8.47 16.78 -4.01
N VAL A 122 9.41 17.00 -3.08
CA VAL A 122 9.65 16.09 -1.94
C VAL A 122 8.44 16.06 -1.02
N TYR A 123 7.83 17.20 -0.71
CA TYR A 123 6.60 17.28 0.08
C TYR A 123 5.46 16.44 -0.54
N GLU A 124 5.15 16.64 -1.82
CA GLU A 124 4.06 15.92 -2.49
C GLU A 124 4.36 14.42 -2.68
N PHE A 125 5.62 14.07 -2.94
CA PHE A 125 6.02 12.69 -3.11
C PHE A 125 6.01 11.93 -1.78
N ALA A 126 6.58 12.50 -0.72
CA ALA A 126 6.72 11.86 0.58
C ALA A 126 5.36 11.60 1.26
N ARG A 127 4.44 12.57 1.25
CA ARG A 127 3.09 12.41 1.85
C ARG A 127 2.27 11.28 1.22
N ARG A 128 2.59 10.86 -0.02
CA ARG A 128 1.95 9.73 -0.72
C ARG A 128 2.66 8.39 -0.50
N HIS A 129 3.85 8.39 0.10
CA HIS A 129 4.69 7.21 0.31
C HIS A 129 4.96 6.96 1.79
N ARG A 130 3.95 7.16 2.64
CA ARG A 130 4.05 7.13 4.12
C ARG A 130 4.51 5.80 4.69
N SER A 131 4.19 4.70 3.99
CA SER A 131 4.51 3.34 4.43
C SER A 131 5.97 2.94 4.17
N LEU A 132 6.74 3.78 3.46
CA LEU A 132 8.14 3.53 3.10
C LEU A 132 9.10 4.24 4.07
N PRO A 133 10.31 3.69 4.28
CA PRO A 133 11.40 4.40 4.95
C PRO A 133 11.67 5.77 4.32
N VAL A 134 11.83 6.80 5.16
CA VAL A 134 12.11 8.19 4.73
C VAL A 134 13.32 8.23 3.79
N GLY A 135 14.41 7.54 4.13
CA GLY A 135 15.62 7.50 3.30
C GLY A 135 15.39 6.90 1.90
N PHE A 136 14.44 5.97 1.76
CA PHE A 136 14.13 5.33 0.49
C PHE A 136 13.32 6.27 -0.40
N VAL A 137 12.38 7.01 0.23
CA VAL A 137 11.64 8.11 -0.41
C VAL A 137 12.60 9.22 -0.85
N LEU A 138 13.55 9.62 0.00
CA LEU A 138 14.55 10.64 -0.33
C LEU A 138 15.41 10.24 -1.52
N ASN A 139 15.91 9.00 -1.53
CA ASN A 139 16.68 8.48 -2.66
C ASN A 139 15.87 8.54 -3.97
N ALA A 140 14.60 8.15 -3.92
CA ALA A 140 13.71 8.24 -5.08
C ALA A 140 13.49 9.67 -5.55
N THR A 141 13.30 10.61 -4.62
CA THR A 141 13.14 12.01 -4.98
C THR A 141 14.42 12.59 -5.58
N ASN A 142 15.58 12.21 -5.04
CA ASN A 142 16.88 12.68 -5.52
C ASN A 142 17.16 12.23 -6.96
N ILE A 143 16.83 10.98 -7.32
CA ILE A 143 16.95 10.49 -8.70
C ILE A 143 16.14 11.37 -9.67
N GLN A 144 14.91 11.73 -9.30
CA GLN A 144 14.08 12.61 -10.13
C GLN A 144 14.66 14.03 -10.20
N LEU A 145 15.11 14.60 -9.08
CA LEU A 145 15.66 15.95 -9.04
C LEU A 145 16.96 16.07 -9.85
N GLN A 146 17.83 15.06 -9.81
CA GLN A 146 19.03 15.00 -10.64
C GLN A 146 18.70 14.93 -12.13
N MET A 147 17.68 14.16 -12.52
CA MET A 147 17.18 14.15 -13.89
C MET A 147 16.69 15.55 -14.32
N VAL A 148 15.91 16.22 -13.46
CA VAL A 148 15.39 17.57 -13.76
C VAL A 148 16.53 18.57 -13.92
N GLU A 149 17.49 18.58 -12.98
CA GLU A 149 18.67 19.43 -13.05
C GLU A 149 19.44 19.23 -14.36
N LYS A 150 19.68 17.97 -14.74
CA LYS A 150 20.41 17.60 -15.95
C LYS A 150 19.66 17.94 -17.23
N CYS A 151 18.35 17.67 -17.29
CA CYS A 151 17.58 17.76 -18.52
C CYS A 151 16.93 19.13 -18.79
N CYS A 152 16.96 20.03 -17.81
CA CYS A 152 16.42 21.38 -17.93
C CYS A 152 17.46 22.47 -18.27
N SER A 153 18.75 22.12 -18.36
CA SER A 153 19.84 23.06 -18.63
C SER A 153 20.61 22.71 -19.92
N PRO A 154 20.83 23.66 -20.86
CA PRO A 154 20.37 25.05 -20.89
C PRO A 154 18.92 25.22 -21.37
N SER A 155 18.31 24.17 -21.95
CA SER A 155 16.92 24.16 -22.41
C SER A 155 16.30 22.78 -22.22
N THR A 156 14.97 22.69 -22.19
CA THR A 156 14.25 21.43 -22.03
C THR A 156 14.60 20.44 -23.14
N SER A 157 15.18 19.29 -22.78
CA SER A 157 15.56 18.25 -23.74
C SER A 157 14.69 17.00 -23.60
N LYS A 158 13.81 16.76 -24.58
CA LYS A 158 12.95 15.55 -24.62
C LYS A 158 13.79 14.26 -24.63
N THR A 159 14.87 14.24 -25.40
CA THR A 159 15.78 13.09 -25.48
C THR A 159 16.47 12.82 -24.15
N CYS A 160 16.87 13.86 -23.41
CA CYS A 160 17.45 13.71 -22.08
C CYS A 160 16.45 13.05 -21.12
N PHE A 161 15.24 13.62 -20.98
CA PHE A 161 14.21 13.07 -20.10
C PHE A 161 13.86 11.61 -20.45
N PHE A 162 13.77 11.29 -21.74
CA PHE A 162 13.54 9.91 -22.18
C PHE A 162 14.66 8.98 -21.69
N ASN A 163 15.92 9.35 -21.92
CA ASN A 163 17.07 8.53 -21.53
C ASN A 163 17.15 8.35 -20.01
N GLU A 164 17.00 9.43 -19.24
CA GLU A 164 17.03 9.37 -17.77
C GLU A 164 15.87 8.53 -17.20
N ARG A 165 14.64 8.71 -17.68
CA ARG A 165 13.49 7.88 -17.28
C ARG A 165 13.68 6.42 -17.66
N PHE A 166 14.30 6.16 -18.82
CA PHE A 166 14.58 4.80 -19.29
C PHE A 166 15.64 4.12 -18.41
N GLN A 167 16.66 4.85 -17.95
CA GLN A 167 17.67 4.37 -17.01
C GLN A 167 17.07 4.14 -15.61
N ALA A 168 16.22 5.05 -15.15
CA ALA A 168 15.54 4.96 -13.86
C ALA A 168 14.36 3.96 -13.83
N ARG A 169 13.96 3.37 -14.97
CA ARG A 169 12.74 2.55 -15.09
C ARG A 169 12.68 1.41 -14.07
N GLN A 170 13.81 0.73 -13.85
CA GLN A 170 13.87 -0.44 -12.98
C GLN A 170 13.69 -0.03 -11.51
N PHE A 171 14.33 1.06 -11.11
CA PHE A 171 14.15 1.64 -9.79
C PHE A 171 12.71 2.13 -9.60
N ASN A 172 12.13 2.81 -10.58
CA ASN A 172 10.74 3.27 -10.53
C ASN A 172 9.74 2.10 -10.41
N THR A 173 9.99 0.98 -11.06
CA THR A 173 9.20 -0.25 -10.87
C THR A 173 9.34 -0.77 -9.44
N LEU A 174 10.56 -0.86 -8.91
CA LEU A 174 10.78 -1.25 -7.51
C LEU A 174 10.06 -0.30 -6.55
N MET A 175 10.15 1.01 -6.75
CA MET A 175 9.46 2.01 -5.93
C MET A 175 7.95 1.78 -5.91
N ARG A 176 7.32 1.57 -7.06
CA ARG A 176 5.86 1.31 -7.14
C ARG A 176 5.49 0.00 -6.45
N PHE A 177 6.25 -1.06 -6.71
CA PHE A 177 6.03 -2.36 -6.08
C PHE A 177 6.13 -2.26 -4.56
N THR A 178 7.23 -1.71 -4.03
CA THR A 178 7.45 -1.58 -2.59
C THR A 178 6.43 -0.66 -1.95
N SER A 179 6.12 0.48 -2.59
CA SER A 179 5.08 1.41 -2.11
C SER A 179 3.74 0.69 -1.94
N SER A 180 3.31 -0.03 -2.99
CA SER A 180 2.08 -0.80 -2.97
C SER A 180 2.11 -1.93 -1.93
N ALA A 181 3.20 -2.69 -1.85
CA ALA A 181 3.33 -3.80 -0.90
C ALA A 181 3.32 -3.32 0.56
N CYS A 182 4.09 -2.28 0.90
CA CYS A 182 4.09 -1.71 2.24
C CYS A 182 2.75 -1.07 2.58
N HIS A 183 2.15 -0.31 1.66
CA HIS A 183 0.84 0.30 1.91
C HIS A 183 -0.26 -0.76 2.12
N ASN A 184 -0.30 -1.79 1.28
CA ASN A 184 -1.23 -2.90 1.43
C ASN A 184 -1.01 -3.66 2.76
N HIS A 185 0.23 -3.91 3.14
CA HIS A 185 0.58 -4.58 4.40
C HIS A 185 0.13 -3.79 5.63
N VAL A 186 0.35 -2.47 5.64
CA VAL A 186 -0.05 -1.59 6.74
C VAL A 186 -1.57 -1.42 6.80
N THR A 187 -2.24 -1.33 5.64
CA THR A 187 -3.67 -1.01 5.56
C THR A 187 -4.58 -2.23 5.73
N LEU A 188 -4.21 -3.39 5.15
CA LEU A 188 -5.08 -4.56 5.05
C LEU A 188 -4.73 -5.61 6.10
N ARG A 189 -5.63 -5.81 7.08
CA ARG A 189 -5.49 -6.84 8.12
C ARG A 189 -5.27 -8.25 7.54
N SER A 190 -5.95 -8.57 6.45
CA SER A 190 -5.87 -9.87 5.77
C SER A 190 -5.04 -9.84 4.48
N TYR A 191 -4.03 -8.96 4.42
CA TYR A 191 -3.08 -8.91 3.31
C TYR A 191 -2.41 -10.26 3.06
N GLN A 192 -1.98 -10.94 4.13
CA GLN A 192 -1.36 -12.27 4.05
C GLN A 192 -2.26 -13.30 3.34
N MET A 193 -3.56 -13.24 3.59
CA MET A 193 -4.52 -14.17 3.02
C MET A 193 -4.69 -13.95 1.52
N GLY A 194 -4.87 -12.69 1.08
CA GLY A 194 -4.92 -12.38 -0.34
C GLY A 194 -3.60 -12.67 -1.06
N LEU A 195 -2.46 -12.45 -0.39
CA LEU A 195 -1.15 -12.81 -0.91
C LEU A 195 -0.99 -14.33 -1.07
N THR A 196 -1.50 -15.11 -0.10
CA THR A 196 -1.50 -16.59 -0.18
C THR A 196 -2.28 -17.06 -1.40
N GLY A 197 -3.47 -16.50 -1.65
CA GLY A 197 -4.24 -16.78 -2.87
C GLY A 197 -3.50 -16.37 -4.15
N TYR A 198 -2.90 -15.19 -4.16
CA TYR A 198 -2.09 -14.71 -5.30
C TYR A 198 -0.94 -15.68 -5.62
N ILE A 199 -0.17 -16.11 -4.61
CA ILE A 199 0.94 -17.05 -4.80
C ILE A 199 0.42 -18.41 -5.30
N GLY A 200 -0.70 -18.90 -4.75
CA GLY A 200 -1.34 -20.13 -5.22
C GLY A 200 -1.70 -20.08 -6.71
N SER A 201 -2.32 -18.99 -7.15
CA SER A 201 -2.70 -18.79 -8.57
C SER A 201 -1.49 -18.56 -9.51
N LEU A 202 -0.40 -17.98 -8.99
CA LEU A 202 0.81 -17.69 -9.75
C LEU A 202 1.68 -18.94 -9.93
N LEU A 203 1.87 -19.72 -8.86
CA LEU A 203 2.77 -20.87 -8.83
C LEU A 203 2.07 -22.21 -9.01
N LYS A 204 0.74 -22.26 -8.92
CA LYS A 204 -0.06 -23.50 -8.85
C LYS A 204 0.38 -24.45 -7.74
N THR A 205 0.72 -23.90 -6.59
CA THR A 205 1.23 -24.66 -5.43
C THR A 205 0.17 -24.85 -4.35
N SER A 206 0.44 -25.73 -3.37
CA SER A 206 -0.50 -26.03 -2.29
C SER A 206 -0.71 -24.84 -1.34
N PHE A 207 -1.71 -24.96 -0.46
CA PHE A 207 -1.96 -23.99 0.59
C PHE A 207 -0.74 -23.79 1.51
N GLU A 208 -0.12 -24.87 1.95
CA GLU A 208 1.01 -24.84 2.89
C GLU A 208 2.19 -24.09 2.32
N LYS A 209 2.54 -24.36 1.05
CA LYS A 209 3.65 -23.68 0.38
C LYS A 209 3.31 -22.24 0.06
N SER A 210 2.09 -21.96 -0.38
CA SER A 210 1.64 -20.58 -0.63
C SER A 210 1.65 -19.75 0.66
N GLN A 211 1.19 -20.32 1.77
CA GLN A 211 1.09 -19.63 3.04
C GLN A 211 2.47 -19.38 3.63
N SER A 212 3.40 -20.33 3.54
CA SER A 212 4.76 -20.14 4.05
C SER A 212 5.48 -19.01 3.30
N LEU A 213 5.37 -18.97 1.96
CA LEU A 213 5.93 -17.89 1.14
C LEU A 213 5.30 -16.52 1.47
N ALA A 214 3.97 -16.48 1.64
CA ALA A 214 3.28 -15.27 2.04
C ALA A 214 3.74 -14.77 3.42
N LYS A 215 3.94 -15.67 4.40
CA LYS A 215 4.46 -15.33 5.74
C LYS A 215 5.87 -14.75 5.67
N ILE A 216 6.78 -15.40 4.94
CA ILE A 216 8.17 -14.92 4.77
C ILE A 216 8.17 -13.49 4.21
N PHE A 217 7.35 -13.23 3.19
CA PHE A 217 7.28 -11.88 2.61
C PHE A 217 6.65 -10.87 3.58
N GLN A 218 5.57 -11.23 4.26
CA GLN A 218 4.94 -10.36 5.25
C GLN A 218 5.89 -10.02 6.40
N GLU A 219 6.67 -10.97 6.91
CA GLU A 219 7.68 -10.71 7.94
C GLU A 219 8.76 -9.74 7.45
N ALA A 220 9.17 -9.84 6.19
CA ALA A 220 10.09 -8.88 5.59
C ALA A 220 9.48 -7.48 5.51
N LEU A 221 8.20 -7.37 5.15
CA LEU A 221 7.48 -6.09 5.15
C LEU A 221 7.36 -5.52 6.56
N SER A 222 6.96 -6.30 7.57
CA SER A 222 6.87 -5.85 8.97
C SER A 222 8.21 -5.32 9.48
N LYS A 223 9.32 -5.92 9.05
CA LYS A 223 10.68 -5.53 9.46
C LYS A 223 11.23 -4.32 8.73
N CYS A 224 10.63 -3.89 7.61
CA CYS A 224 11.21 -2.84 6.76
C CYS A 224 10.26 -1.68 6.45
N CYS A 225 8.96 -1.92 6.31
CA CYS A 225 7.97 -0.86 6.14
C CYS A 225 7.89 -0.03 7.42
N LEU A 226 7.72 1.29 7.28
CA LEU A 226 7.73 2.26 8.40
C LEU A 226 9.02 2.35 9.22
N GLN A 227 10.09 1.62 8.85
CA GLN A 227 11.37 1.69 9.54
C GLN A 227 12.26 2.82 8.98
N PRO A 228 13.21 3.36 9.77
CA PRO A 228 14.08 4.44 9.31
C PRO A 228 15.13 4.00 8.28
N SER A 229 15.55 2.72 8.27
CA SER A 229 16.62 2.21 7.40
C SER A 229 16.13 1.90 5.98
N PRO A 230 16.60 2.64 4.95
CA PRO A 230 16.24 2.35 3.56
C PRO A 230 16.87 1.07 3.02
N GLU A 231 18.01 0.65 3.57
CA GLU A 231 18.73 -0.56 3.14
C GLU A 231 17.88 -1.83 3.37
N CYS A 232 17.01 -1.81 4.39
CA CYS A 232 16.11 -2.91 4.69
C CYS A 232 15.24 -3.29 3.48
N ILE A 233 14.67 -2.29 2.79
CA ILE A 233 13.82 -2.52 1.62
C ILE A 233 14.62 -3.19 0.50
N ILE A 234 15.77 -2.62 0.15
CA ILE A 234 16.60 -3.10 -0.95
C ILE A 234 17.11 -4.53 -0.66
N GLN A 235 17.41 -4.84 0.59
CA GLN A 235 17.99 -6.14 0.97
C GLN A 235 16.93 -7.22 1.18
N LYS A 236 15.85 -6.91 1.91
CA LYS A 236 14.88 -7.90 2.43
C LYS A 236 13.55 -7.93 1.71
N VAL A 237 13.10 -6.82 1.10
CA VAL A 237 11.83 -6.76 0.37
C VAL A 237 12.05 -7.19 -1.09
N LYS A 238 12.54 -8.43 -1.28
CA LYS A 238 12.77 -9.07 -2.58
C LYS A 238 11.80 -10.23 -2.78
N PHE A 239 10.53 -9.91 -2.98
CA PHE A 239 9.46 -10.89 -3.16
C PHE A 239 9.80 -11.95 -4.22
N GLN A 240 10.30 -11.49 -5.37
CA GLN A 240 10.71 -12.33 -6.47
C GLN A 240 11.84 -13.32 -6.11
N ASN A 241 12.79 -12.90 -5.26
CA ASN A 241 13.86 -13.79 -4.80
C ASN A 241 13.32 -14.84 -3.83
N ILE A 242 12.41 -14.45 -2.94
CA ILE A 242 11.73 -15.38 -2.03
C ILE A 242 11.02 -16.45 -2.87
N LEU A 243 10.27 -16.05 -3.90
CA LEU A 243 9.58 -17.02 -4.75
C LEU A 243 10.59 -17.91 -5.53
N CYS A 244 11.60 -17.33 -6.19
CA CYS A 244 12.55 -18.11 -6.99
C CYS A 244 13.40 -19.10 -6.19
N ASN A 245 13.85 -18.72 -4.99
CA ASN A 245 14.74 -19.57 -4.19
C ASN A 245 13.99 -20.73 -3.53
N GLU A 246 12.72 -20.52 -3.20
CA GLU A 246 11.92 -21.48 -2.44
C GLU A 246 11.13 -22.44 -3.33
N THR A 247 11.07 -22.22 -4.64
CA THR A 247 10.35 -23.08 -5.59
C THR A 247 11.27 -24.07 -6.30
N SER A 248 10.89 -25.34 -6.31
CA SER A 248 11.56 -26.35 -7.15
C SER A 248 11.19 -26.14 -8.62
N PRO A 249 12.16 -26.20 -9.57
CA PRO A 249 11.88 -26.07 -11.00
C PRO A 249 10.81 -27.04 -11.49
N ALA A 250 10.74 -28.27 -10.95
CA ALA A 250 9.74 -29.26 -11.36
C ALA A 250 8.29 -28.87 -11.04
N SER A 251 8.07 -27.89 -10.17
CA SER A 251 6.75 -27.53 -9.62
C SER A 251 6.17 -26.22 -10.17
N ILE A 252 6.87 -25.54 -11.09
CA ILE A 252 6.52 -24.20 -11.57
C ILE A 252 6.49 -24.14 -13.11
N SER A 253 5.80 -23.14 -13.68
CA SER A 253 5.69 -22.97 -15.13
C SER A 253 7.03 -22.58 -15.76
N LYS A 254 7.22 -22.92 -17.05
CA LYS A 254 8.42 -22.53 -17.81
C LYS A 254 8.58 -21.00 -17.87
N ASP A 255 7.48 -20.26 -17.98
CA ASP A 255 7.49 -18.80 -18.00
C ASP A 255 7.99 -18.24 -16.66
N PHE A 256 7.56 -18.83 -15.54
CA PHE A 256 8.04 -18.44 -14.22
C PHE A 256 9.54 -18.73 -14.04
N GLN A 257 9.99 -19.92 -14.47
CA GLN A 257 11.42 -20.27 -14.48
C GLN A 257 12.24 -19.26 -15.30
N ALA A 258 11.74 -18.84 -16.46
CA ALA A 258 12.39 -17.87 -17.33
C ALA A 258 12.49 -16.47 -16.69
N CYS A 259 11.59 -16.11 -15.77
CA CYS A 259 11.73 -14.89 -14.98
C CYS A 259 12.84 -15.02 -13.91
N CYS A 260 12.96 -16.17 -13.26
CA CYS A 260 13.92 -16.39 -12.17
C CYS A 260 15.40 -16.33 -12.58
N ILE A 261 15.71 -16.51 -13.86
CA ILE A 261 17.09 -16.40 -14.38
C ILE A 261 17.50 -14.97 -14.74
N LYS A 262 16.60 -13.99 -14.65
CA LYS A 262 16.88 -12.58 -14.98
C LYS A 262 17.61 -11.86 -13.83
N ALA A 263 18.14 -10.67 -14.12
CA ALA A 263 18.70 -9.81 -13.08
C ALA A 263 17.60 -9.37 -12.08
N PRO A 264 17.91 -9.09 -10.80
CA PRO A 264 16.89 -8.95 -9.75
C PRO A 264 15.72 -7.98 -10.02
N LEU A 265 15.99 -6.82 -10.65
CA LEU A 265 14.94 -5.86 -11.01
C LEU A 265 14.17 -6.24 -12.28
N GLU A 266 14.82 -6.97 -13.18
CA GLU A 266 14.17 -7.55 -14.36
C GLU A 266 13.30 -8.75 -13.99
N THR A 267 13.68 -9.52 -12.97
CA THR A 267 12.87 -10.60 -12.41
C THR A 267 11.56 -10.05 -11.87
N LEU A 268 11.59 -8.95 -11.10
CA LEU A 268 10.38 -8.29 -10.60
C LEU A 268 9.46 -7.90 -11.75
N PHE A 269 9.99 -7.15 -12.71
CA PHE A 269 9.21 -6.73 -13.89
C PHE A 269 8.66 -7.93 -14.68
N CYS A 270 9.43 -9.00 -14.86
CA CYS A 270 8.98 -10.20 -15.54
C CYS A 270 7.81 -10.88 -14.81
N MET A 271 7.94 -11.06 -13.49
CA MET A 271 6.90 -11.69 -12.67
C MET A 271 5.61 -10.90 -12.61
N GLU A 272 5.68 -9.57 -12.59
CA GLU A 272 4.50 -8.70 -12.64
C GLU A 272 3.67 -8.89 -13.92
N ASN A 273 4.30 -9.34 -15.00
CA ASN A 273 3.64 -9.58 -16.28
C ASN A 273 3.26 -11.06 -16.52
N LEU A 274 3.49 -11.95 -15.55
CA LEU A 274 3.12 -13.35 -15.69
C LEU A 274 1.60 -13.53 -15.61
N LYS A 275 1.07 -14.36 -16.52
CA LYS A 275 -0.34 -14.77 -16.47
C LYS A 275 -0.54 -15.76 -15.32
N ARG A 276 -1.42 -15.39 -14.39
CA ARG A 276 -1.91 -16.30 -13.35
C ARG A 276 -2.92 -17.25 -13.96
N GLN A 277 -3.04 -18.44 -13.37
CA GLN A 277 -3.98 -19.46 -13.81
C GLN A 277 -4.85 -19.90 -12.64
N PRO A 278 -6.13 -20.24 -12.88
CA PRO A 278 -7.02 -20.66 -11.81
C PRO A 278 -6.46 -21.93 -11.17
N HIS A 279 -6.38 -21.95 -9.85
CA HIS A 279 -6.03 -23.17 -9.13
C HIS A 279 -7.26 -24.08 -9.05
N GLN A 280 -7.38 -25.03 -9.98
CA GLN A 280 -8.45 -26.02 -9.98
C GLN A 280 -8.17 -27.09 -8.92
N LEU A 281 -8.81 -26.98 -7.75
CA LEU A 281 -8.86 -28.05 -6.77
C LEU A 281 -10.12 -28.89 -6.98
N PRO A 282 -10.06 -30.23 -6.80
CA PRO A 282 -11.22 -31.09 -6.91
C PRO A 282 -12.21 -30.83 -5.76
N GLY A 283 -13.42 -30.38 -6.11
CA GLY A 283 -14.55 -30.23 -5.21
C GLY A 283 -14.55 -28.90 -4.44
N GLY A 284 -15.53 -28.04 -4.73
CA GLY A 284 -15.83 -26.91 -3.87
C GLY A 284 -16.18 -27.46 -2.49
N GLN A 285 -15.33 -27.21 -1.49
CA GLN A 285 -15.57 -27.67 -0.13
C GLN A 285 -16.83 -26.94 0.38
N GLN A 286 -17.91 -27.70 0.58
CA GLN A 286 -19.18 -27.14 1.04
C GLN A 286 -19.03 -26.65 2.49
N LEU A 287 -19.60 -25.47 2.78
CA LEU A 287 -19.57 -24.88 4.11
C LEU A 287 -20.28 -25.84 5.08
N SER A 288 -19.57 -26.37 6.07
CA SER A 288 -20.07 -27.34 7.05
C SER A 288 -19.38 -27.15 8.38
N SER A 289 -19.94 -27.68 9.48
CA SER A 289 -19.37 -27.57 10.83
C SER A 289 -17.90 -28.00 10.92
N ALA A 290 -17.45 -28.91 10.07
CA ALA A 290 -16.07 -29.36 9.99
C ALA A 290 -15.05 -28.22 9.75
N ILE A 291 -15.49 -27.09 9.18
CA ILE A 291 -14.63 -25.92 8.97
C ILE A 291 -14.22 -25.24 10.29
N CYS A 292 -14.99 -25.43 11.37
CA CYS A 292 -14.70 -24.88 12.69
C CYS A 292 -13.88 -25.84 13.57
N GLU A 293 -13.73 -27.11 13.17
CA GLU A 293 -13.08 -28.15 13.99
C GLU A 293 -11.56 -28.22 13.83
N LYS A 294 -11.04 -27.83 12.65
CA LYS A 294 -9.61 -27.84 12.34
C LYS A 294 -9.05 -26.43 12.31
N GLY A 295 -7.90 -26.22 12.95
CA GLY A 295 -7.32 -24.90 13.16
C GLY A 295 -6.97 -24.10 11.90
N ASP A 296 -6.78 -24.75 10.73
CA ASP A 296 -6.47 -24.08 9.46
C ASP A 296 -7.54 -24.30 8.36
N ALA A 297 -8.69 -24.89 8.69
CA ALA A 297 -9.70 -25.24 7.70
C ALA A 297 -10.35 -24.00 7.05
N ILE A 298 -10.60 -22.94 7.83
CA ILE A 298 -11.12 -21.66 7.31
C ILE A 298 -10.11 -21.05 6.33
N GLU A 299 -8.83 -21.02 6.70
CA GLU A 299 -7.77 -20.46 5.84
C GLU A 299 -7.58 -21.28 4.55
N ARG A 300 -7.69 -22.61 4.62
CA ARG A 300 -7.69 -23.49 3.44
C ARG A 300 -8.87 -23.19 2.53
N TYR A 301 -10.07 -23.06 3.08
CA TYR A 301 -11.26 -22.72 2.33
C TYR A 301 -11.12 -21.38 1.60
N LEU A 302 -10.66 -20.34 2.32
CA LEU A 302 -10.41 -19.01 1.76
C LEU A 302 -9.29 -19.01 0.71
N PHE A 303 -8.26 -19.84 0.91
CA PHE A 303 -7.21 -20.05 -0.09
C PHE A 303 -7.77 -20.58 -1.41
N MET A 304 -8.70 -21.54 -1.40
CA MET A 304 -9.30 -22.03 -2.63
C MET A 304 -10.03 -20.93 -3.39
N ILE A 305 -10.81 -20.11 -2.68
CA ILE A 305 -11.54 -18.98 -3.28
C ILE A 305 -10.54 -17.98 -3.88
N GLY A 306 -9.51 -17.62 -3.14
CA GLY A 306 -8.50 -16.64 -3.55
C GLY A 306 -7.60 -17.11 -4.69
N ALA A 307 -7.14 -18.36 -4.64
CA ALA A 307 -6.25 -18.96 -5.65
C ALA A 307 -6.95 -19.26 -6.98
N ASN A 308 -8.29 -19.24 -6.99
CA ASN A 308 -9.05 -19.31 -8.23
C ASN A 308 -9.09 -17.96 -8.99
N GLN A 309 -8.74 -16.85 -8.34
CA GLN A 309 -8.75 -15.51 -8.94
C GLN A 309 -7.45 -15.22 -9.69
N THR A 310 -7.54 -14.82 -10.94
CA THR A 310 -6.39 -14.68 -11.85
C THR A 310 -6.07 -13.24 -12.25
N SER A 311 -7.02 -12.33 -12.07
CA SER A 311 -6.96 -10.96 -12.58
C SER A 311 -7.30 -9.91 -11.51
N ALA A 312 -8.11 -10.26 -10.51
CA ALA A 312 -8.39 -9.39 -9.37
C ALA A 312 -7.11 -9.06 -8.59
N SER A 313 -6.99 -7.82 -8.14
CA SER A 313 -5.84 -7.36 -7.37
C SER A 313 -5.84 -7.90 -5.95
N VAL A 314 -4.65 -7.99 -5.34
CA VAL A 314 -4.50 -8.48 -3.96
C VAL A 314 -5.37 -7.70 -2.97
N PRO A 315 -5.53 -6.37 -3.05
CA PRO A 315 -6.45 -5.64 -2.18
C PRO A 315 -7.91 -6.08 -2.27
N VAL A 316 -8.42 -6.37 -3.48
CA VAL A 316 -9.79 -6.84 -3.69
C VAL A 316 -9.96 -8.23 -3.08
N VAL A 317 -9.06 -9.16 -3.42
CA VAL A 317 -9.07 -10.53 -2.90
C VAL A 317 -8.99 -10.52 -1.38
N SER A 318 -8.00 -9.81 -0.80
CA SER A 318 -7.82 -9.70 0.65
C SER A 318 -9.06 -9.15 1.34
N THR A 319 -9.70 -8.14 0.76
CA THR A 319 -10.90 -7.53 1.34
C THR A 319 -12.07 -8.50 1.33
N VAL A 320 -12.35 -9.14 0.20
CA VAL A 320 -13.49 -10.07 0.12
C VAL A 320 -13.27 -11.27 1.04
N LEU A 321 -12.09 -11.87 1.02
CA LEU A 321 -11.79 -13.02 1.88
C LEU A 321 -11.88 -12.67 3.37
N GLU A 322 -11.54 -11.44 3.78
CA GLU A 322 -11.74 -10.98 5.16
C GLU A 322 -13.22 -10.91 5.56
N HIS A 323 -14.09 -10.45 4.65
CA HIS A 323 -15.53 -10.43 4.94
C HIS A 323 -16.05 -11.86 5.07
N ILE A 324 -15.70 -12.75 4.14
CA ILE A 324 -16.08 -14.18 4.23
C ILE A 324 -15.56 -14.79 5.54
N ARG A 325 -14.30 -14.53 5.90
CA ARG A 325 -13.72 -15.01 7.16
C ARG A 325 -14.56 -14.57 8.35
N THR A 326 -14.93 -13.28 8.40
CA THR A 326 -15.71 -12.69 9.49
C THR A 326 -17.08 -13.35 9.63
N GLU A 327 -17.78 -13.59 8.51
CA GLU A 327 -19.07 -14.29 8.52
C GLU A 327 -18.93 -15.72 9.05
N VAL A 328 -17.91 -16.47 8.59
CA VAL A 328 -17.69 -17.87 8.99
C VAL A 328 -17.24 -17.99 10.44
N THR A 329 -16.24 -17.19 10.87
CA THR A 329 -15.72 -17.27 12.25
C THR A 329 -16.75 -16.81 13.28
N GLY A 330 -17.65 -15.91 12.91
CA GLY A 330 -18.79 -15.51 13.74
C GLY A 330 -19.69 -16.69 14.13
N CYS A 331 -19.81 -17.71 13.28
CA CYS A 331 -20.61 -18.91 13.56
C CYS A 331 -19.87 -19.95 14.42
N CYS A 332 -18.54 -20.00 14.38
CA CYS A 332 -17.77 -21.03 15.08
C CYS A 332 -17.77 -20.90 16.62
N SER A 333 -18.33 -19.80 17.16
CA SER A 333 -18.43 -19.56 18.61
C SER A 333 -19.82 -19.92 19.19
N GLY A 334 -20.78 -20.31 18.35
CA GLY A 334 -22.17 -20.56 18.74
C GLY A 334 -22.46 -22.01 19.17
N THR A 335 -23.61 -22.23 19.80
CA THR A 335 -24.08 -23.57 20.21
C THR A 335 -24.64 -24.41 19.07
N ASP A 336 -25.07 -23.77 17.97
CA ASP A 336 -25.58 -24.44 16.76
C ASP A 336 -24.83 -23.94 15.50
N THR A 337 -23.58 -24.40 15.37
CA THR A 337 -22.65 -24.01 14.31
C THR A 337 -23.21 -24.29 12.90
N ASN A 338 -23.84 -25.44 12.70
CA ASN A 338 -24.35 -25.82 11.38
C ASN A 338 -25.51 -24.91 10.95
N SER A 339 -26.49 -24.67 11.82
CA SER A 339 -27.60 -23.78 11.48
C SER A 339 -27.12 -22.36 11.19
N CYS A 340 -26.13 -21.84 11.94
CA CYS A 340 -25.54 -20.53 11.66
C CYS A 340 -24.81 -20.49 10.32
N LEU A 341 -23.96 -21.49 10.02
CA LEU A 341 -23.24 -21.55 8.75
C LEU A 341 -24.19 -21.65 7.54
N MET A 342 -25.29 -22.38 7.68
CA MET A 342 -26.34 -22.45 6.65
C MET A 342 -27.02 -21.09 6.42
N GLN A 343 -27.27 -20.32 7.49
CA GLN A 343 -27.80 -18.95 7.36
C GLN A 343 -26.81 -18.01 6.65
N LYS A 344 -25.50 -18.21 6.87
CA LYS A 344 -24.43 -17.43 6.25
C LYS A 344 -24.01 -17.88 4.86
N GLU A 345 -24.57 -18.99 4.36
CA GLU A 345 -24.20 -19.54 3.06
C GLU A 345 -24.50 -18.56 1.92
N ASP A 346 -25.62 -17.86 1.96
CA ASP A 346 -26.01 -16.88 0.93
C ASP A 346 -25.11 -15.63 0.94
N ASP A 347 -24.73 -15.15 2.13
CA ASP A 347 -23.78 -14.04 2.30
C ASP A 347 -22.42 -14.40 1.69
N VAL A 348 -21.89 -15.59 2.01
CA VAL A 348 -20.62 -16.11 1.48
C VAL A 348 -20.69 -16.31 -0.03
N ARG A 349 -21.82 -16.83 -0.55
CA ARG A 349 -22.06 -17.02 -1.98
C ARG A 349 -22.08 -15.69 -2.72
N THR A 350 -22.76 -14.68 -2.16
CA THR A 350 -22.83 -13.32 -2.71
C THR A 350 -21.45 -12.69 -2.79
N LEU A 351 -20.64 -12.78 -1.72
CA LEU A 351 -19.27 -12.28 -1.69
C LEU A 351 -18.37 -12.98 -2.71
N THR A 352 -18.48 -14.31 -2.82
CA THR A 352 -17.71 -15.12 -3.78
C THR A 352 -18.09 -14.78 -5.22
N ALA A 353 -19.38 -14.55 -5.49
CA ALA A 353 -19.87 -14.12 -6.80
C ALA A 353 -19.37 -12.71 -7.16
N LEU A 354 -19.40 -11.77 -6.21
CA LEU A 354 -18.84 -10.43 -6.39
C LEU A 354 -17.35 -10.48 -6.75
N LEU A 355 -16.56 -11.29 -6.04
CA LEU A 355 -15.14 -11.47 -6.33
C LEU A 355 -14.92 -12.06 -7.72
N SER A 356 -15.62 -13.13 -8.07
CA SER A 356 -15.48 -13.81 -9.37
C SER A 356 -15.89 -12.90 -10.54
N LYS A 357 -16.95 -12.11 -10.36
CA LYS A 357 -17.40 -11.11 -11.35
C LYS A 357 -16.36 -10.01 -11.52
N THR A 358 -15.79 -9.52 -10.42
CA THR A 358 -14.71 -8.53 -10.45
C THR A 358 -13.45 -9.08 -11.12
N ASP A 359 -13.06 -10.33 -10.84
CA ASP A 359 -11.94 -11.01 -11.49
C ASP A 359 -12.13 -11.09 -13.01
N SER A 360 -13.32 -11.53 -13.45
CA SER A 360 -13.69 -11.56 -14.86
C SER A 360 -13.57 -10.18 -15.51
N TYR A 361 -14.09 -9.12 -14.89
CA TYR A 361 -13.94 -7.76 -15.40
C TYR A 361 -12.47 -7.33 -15.47
N CYS A 362 -11.67 -7.62 -14.45
CA CYS A 362 -10.24 -7.30 -14.48
C CYS A 362 -9.49 -8.01 -15.60
N ALA A 363 -9.93 -9.22 -16.02
CA ALA A 363 -9.35 -9.91 -17.16
C ALA A 363 -9.55 -9.18 -18.50
N HIS A 364 -10.61 -8.35 -18.58
CA HIS A 364 -10.95 -7.54 -19.76
C HIS A 364 -10.39 -6.12 -19.72
N TYR A 365 -10.06 -5.59 -18.54
CA TYR A 365 -9.69 -4.18 -18.34
C TYR A 365 -8.56 -3.70 -19.26
N PHE A 366 -7.49 -4.47 -19.39
CA PHE A 366 -6.36 -4.12 -20.26
C PHE A 366 -6.51 -4.60 -21.71
N ARG A 367 -7.66 -5.20 -22.08
CA ARG A 367 -7.91 -5.80 -23.40
C ARG A 367 -8.99 -5.07 -24.21
N MET A 368 -9.70 -4.14 -23.59
CA MET A 368 -10.79 -3.39 -24.19
C MET A 368 -10.50 -1.89 -24.13
N ASP A 369 -11.10 -1.12 -25.04
CA ASP A 369 -11.18 0.32 -24.85
C ASP A 369 -12.08 0.67 -23.66
N PHE A 370 -11.85 1.84 -23.08
CA PHE A 370 -12.56 2.25 -21.87
C PHE A 370 -14.08 2.42 -22.07
N PRO A 371 -14.59 2.98 -23.18
CA PRO A 371 -16.03 3.03 -23.44
C PRO A 371 -16.70 1.66 -23.45
N ALA A 372 -16.14 0.68 -24.16
CA ALA A 372 -16.67 -0.69 -24.20
C ALA A 372 -16.57 -1.37 -22.83
N PHE A 373 -15.45 -1.16 -22.12
CA PHE A 373 -15.29 -1.64 -20.76
C PHE A 373 -16.35 -1.07 -19.81
N LYS A 374 -16.63 0.24 -19.91
CA LYS A 374 -17.64 0.92 -19.09
C LYS A 374 -19.02 0.29 -19.25
N THR A 375 -19.41 -0.01 -20.49
CA THR A 375 -20.67 -0.68 -20.81
C THR A 375 -20.72 -2.12 -20.25
N LEU A 376 -19.59 -2.82 -20.19
CA LEU A 376 -19.53 -4.19 -19.65
C LEU A 376 -19.74 -4.27 -18.13
N VAL A 377 -19.17 -3.31 -17.38
CA VAL A 377 -19.09 -3.40 -15.91
C VAL A 377 -20.21 -2.69 -15.17
N GLU A 378 -20.85 -1.69 -15.80
CA GLU A 378 -22.00 -0.94 -15.29
C GLU A 378 -21.91 -0.59 -13.79
N ALA A 379 -22.58 -1.38 -12.93
CA ALA A 379 -22.68 -1.17 -11.49
C ALA A 379 -21.34 -1.30 -10.72
N LEU A 380 -20.36 -2.01 -11.29
CA LEU A 380 -19.02 -2.21 -10.72
C LEU A 380 -17.94 -1.38 -11.43
N LEU A 381 -18.32 -0.32 -12.15
CA LEU A 381 -17.37 0.54 -12.87
C LEU A 381 -16.26 1.05 -11.96
N ASP A 382 -16.60 1.77 -10.89
CA ASP A 382 -15.61 2.37 -9.99
C ASP A 382 -14.69 1.31 -9.38
N LEU A 383 -15.24 0.17 -8.95
CA LEU A 383 -14.46 -0.93 -8.39
C LEU A 383 -13.47 -1.45 -9.44
N SER A 384 -13.93 -1.71 -10.66
CA SER A 384 -13.11 -2.35 -11.68
C SER A 384 -12.08 -1.37 -12.28
N SER A 385 -12.46 -0.13 -12.57
CA SER A 385 -11.54 0.89 -13.10
C SER A 385 -10.48 1.32 -12.09
N THR A 386 -10.72 1.15 -10.80
CA THR A 386 -9.73 1.49 -9.76
C THR A 386 -8.90 0.29 -9.31
N CYS A 387 -9.48 -0.92 -9.29
CA CYS A 387 -8.90 -2.05 -8.56
C CYS A 387 -8.44 -3.23 -9.42
N CYS A 388 -8.43 -3.10 -10.74
CA CYS A 388 -7.91 -4.13 -11.65
C CYS A 388 -6.40 -4.00 -11.94
N PHE A 389 -5.71 -3.07 -11.31
CA PHE A 389 -4.26 -2.91 -11.42
C PHE A 389 -3.52 -3.78 -10.39
N GLN A 390 -2.30 -4.23 -10.71
CA GLN A 390 -1.50 -5.00 -9.75
C GLN A 390 -1.16 -4.18 -8.49
N HIS A 391 -0.92 -2.88 -8.65
CA HIS A 391 -0.61 -1.94 -7.56
C HIS A 391 -1.84 -1.14 -7.10
N SER A 392 -3.02 -1.75 -7.14
CA SER A 392 -4.27 -1.08 -6.78
C SER A 392 -4.23 -0.49 -5.36
N PRO A 393 -4.87 0.66 -5.12
CA PRO A 393 -4.86 1.33 -3.81
C PRO A 393 -5.69 0.58 -2.76
N ALA A 394 -5.04 0.16 -1.68
CA ALA A 394 -5.58 -0.72 -0.65
C ALA A 394 -6.92 -0.22 -0.07
N LEU A 395 -6.90 0.99 0.48
CA LEU A 395 -8.02 1.60 1.17
C LEU A 395 -9.21 1.83 0.24
N ARG A 396 -8.93 2.32 -0.97
CA ARG A 396 -9.97 2.63 -1.95
C ARG A 396 -10.68 1.38 -2.42
N CYS A 397 -9.91 0.33 -2.73
CA CYS A 397 -10.47 -0.95 -3.09
C CYS A 397 -11.28 -1.55 -1.95
N GLN A 398 -10.81 -1.43 -0.70
CA GLN A 398 -11.58 -1.86 0.46
C GLN A 398 -12.95 -1.14 0.56
N LYS A 399 -12.96 0.19 0.40
CA LYS A 399 -14.20 1.01 0.41
C LYS A 399 -15.14 0.64 -0.74
N LEU A 400 -14.60 0.45 -1.95
CA LEU A 400 -15.38 0.11 -3.15
C LEU A 400 -15.98 -1.30 -3.06
N VAL A 401 -15.23 -2.28 -2.56
CA VAL A 401 -15.74 -3.64 -2.31
C VAL A 401 -16.89 -3.61 -1.29
N ARG A 402 -16.74 -2.88 -0.18
CA ARG A 402 -17.81 -2.73 0.83
C ARG A 402 -19.07 -2.07 0.23
N SER A 403 -18.89 -1.04 -0.58
CA SER A 403 -19.98 -0.38 -1.32
C SER A 403 -20.69 -1.34 -2.28
N ALA A 404 -19.94 -2.13 -3.04
CA ALA A 404 -20.48 -3.11 -3.97
C ALA A 404 -21.27 -4.20 -3.23
N ASN A 405 -20.74 -4.71 -2.11
CA ASN A 405 -21.43 -5.74 -1.32
C ASN A 405 -22.76 -5.25 -0.74
N ARG A 406 -22.79 -4.03 -0.18
CA ARG A 406 -24.04 -3.42 0.33
C ARG A 406 -25.11 -3.29 -0.75
N ARG A 407 -24.71 -2.88 -1.97
CA ARG A 407 -25.64 -2.76 -3.11
C ARG A 407 -26.19 -4.12 -3.54
N ALA A 408 -25.37 -5.17 -3.54
CA ALA A 408 -25.82 -6.53 -3.84
C ALA A 408 -26.93 -6.98 -2.89
N HIS A 409 -26.76 -6.80 -1.57
CA HIS A 409 -27.80 -7.16 -0.59
C HIS A 409 -29.08 -6.31 -0.72
N THR A 410 -28.95 -5.02 -1.07
CA THR A 410 -30.13 -4.15 -1.26
C THR A 410 -30.95 -4.56 -2.48
N GLN A 411 -30.30 -5.02 -3.56
CA GLN A 411 -31.00 -5.56 -4.72
C GLN A 411 -31.69 -6.88 -4.40
N THR A 412 -31.08 -7.77 -3.61
CA THR A 412 -31.74 -9.03 -3.18
C THR A 412 -33.02 -8.78 -2.37
N ILE A 413 -33.06 -7.73 -1.53
CA ILE A 413 -34.24 -7.38 -0.71
C ILE A 413 -35.38 -6.78 -1.55
N LEU A 414 -35.09 -6.15 -2.70
CA LEU A 414 -36.12 -5.56 -3.57
C LEU A 414 -36.80 -6.57 -4.50
N TYR A 415 -36.32 -7.82 -4.55
CA TYR A 415 -36.87 -8.91 -5.36
C TYR A 415 -37.50 -10.05 -4.51
N ILE A 416 -37.64 -9.85 -3.19
CA ILE A 416 -38.43 -10.67 -2.26
C ILE A 416 -39.60 -9.81 -1.78
#